data_AF-A0A1S8WN88-F1
#
_entry.id   AF-A0A1S8WN88-F1
#
_cell.length_a   1.000
_cell.length_b   1.000
_cell.length_c   1.000
_cell.angle_alpha   90.00
_cell.angle_beta   90.00
_cell.angle_gamma   90.00
#
_symmetry.space_group_name_H-M   'P 1'
#
loop_
_entity.id
_entity.type
_entity.pdbx_description
1 polymer ?
#
loop_
_entity_poly.entity_id
_entity_poly.type
_entity_poly.pdbx_seq_one_letter_code
_entity_poly.pdbx_strand_id
1 'polypeptide(L)'
;STIRNFTLRIQPGHDISSKSCAYCDYIASPFLIRRDLLQRLLEYRSELSGALTFVEMFLKQKQSPEYYTLQTMSCIDVLFHVAGESSGIRGQGVAEIPKHFWFNLAKHWTLDRVILPGQVDYKWTCQDLDISCRKYQNAGVILPRCCLEELSGCVKGFLNLASEYNISVFVFAGTLVGAVKTYGGFLPWERDADIVWDPFAYDHIRGPISKRLKDKFQCDLGP
;
A
#
# COMPACT_ATOMS: atom_id res chain seq x y z
N SER A 1 -1.75 13.35 -4.14
CA SER A 1 -1.85 12.17 -3.27
C SER A 1 -2.94 11.27 -3.78
N THR A 2 -2.56 10.08 -4.23
CA THR A 2 -3.50 9.10 -4.74
C THR A 2 -3.37 7.83 -3.92
N ILE A 3 -4.52 7.29 -3.48
CA ILE A 3 -4.61 5.92 -3.02
C ILE A 3 -4.84 5.07 -4.27
N ARG A 4 -3.90 4.16 -4.55
CA ARG A 4 -4.03 3.16 -5.61
C ARG A 4 -3.41 1.88 -5.13
N ASN A 5 -4.11 0.75 -5.31
CA ASN A 5 -3.61 -0.58 -4.99
C ASN A 5 -3.04 -0.65 -3.55
N PHE A 6 -3.84 -0.24 -2.56
CA PHE A 6 -3.48 -0.26 -1.13
C PHE A 6 -2.23 0.57 -0.78
N THR A 7 -1.81 1.47 -1.67
CA THR A 7 -0.68 2.35 -1.49
C THR A 7 -1.12 3.81 -1.52
N LEU A 8 -0.79 4.56 -0.49
CA LEU A 8 -0.84 6.02 -0.52
C LEU A 8 0.48 6.56 -1.05
N ARG A 9 0.43 7.33 -2.13
CA ARG A 9 1.60 8.06 -2.64
C ARG A 9 1.41 9.56 -2.52
N ILE A 10 2.31 10.22 -1.79
CA ILE A 10 2.45 11.67 -1.76
C ILE A 10 3.79 12.00 -2.43
N GLN A 11 3.75 12.72 -3.53
CA GLN A 11 4.94 13.12 -4.27
C GLN A 11 4.85 14.61 -4.62
N PRO A 12 5.98 15.33 -4.66
CA PRO A 12 5.98 16.72 -5.12
C PRO A 12 5.56 16.82 -6.59
N GLY A 13 4.97 17.96 -6.97
CA GLY A 13 4.53 18.23 -8.33
C GLY A 13 3.01 18.26 -8.48
N HIS A 14 2.57 18.53 -9.71
CA HIS A 14 1.16 18.59 -10.11
C HIS A 14 1.01 18.07 -11.53
N ASP A 15 -0.15 17.48 -11.83
CA ASP A 15 -0.44 16.95 -13.17
C ASP A 15 -1.05 18.01 -14.09
N ILE A 16 -1.76 18.99 -13.52
CA ILE A 16 -2.52 20.01 -14.26
C ILE A 16 -2.22 21.38 -13.66
N SER A 17 -2.01 22.37 -14.52
CA SER A 17 -1.96 23.78 -14.13
C SER A 17 -2.75 24.65 -15.11
N SER A 18 -3.31 25.74 -14.59
CA SER A 18 -4.01 26.76 -15.39
C SER A 18 -3.95 28.09 -14.67
N LYS A 19 -3.77 29.18 -15.42
CA LYS A 19 -3.78 30.57 -14.90
C LYS A 19 -2.92 30.74 -13.63
N SER A 20 -1.66 30.29 -13.69
CA SER A 20 -0.69 30.38 -12.57
C SER A 20 -1.04 29.56 -11.31
N CYS A 21 -2.04 28.69 -11.39
CA CYS A 21 -2.43 27.78 -10.33
C CYS A 21 -2.14 26.32 -10.72
N ALA A 22 -1.53 25.58 -9.80
CA ALA A 22 -1.35 24.14 -9.88
C ALA A 22 -2.52 23.42 -9.20
N TYR A 23 -3.09 22.41 -9.86
CA TYR A 23 -4.11 21.55 -9.28
C TYR A 23 -3.42 20.39 -8.55
N CYS A 24 -3.69 20.29 -7.25
CA CYS A 24 -3.04 19.35 -6.36
C CYS A 24 -4.10 18.48 -5.69
N ASP A 25 -3.72 17.29 -5.22
CA ASP A 25 -4.60 16.55 -4.30
C ASP A 25 -4.27 16.81 -2.83
N TYR A 26 -3.07 17.29 -2.55
CA TYR A 26 -2.59 17.59 -1.21
C TYR A 26 -1.68 18.81 -1.28
N ILE A 27 -1.81 19.71 -0.31
CA ILE A 27 -0.97 20.90 -0.18
C ILE A 27 -0.41 20.92 1.25
N ALA A 28 0.91 21.07 1.36
CA ALA A 28 1.62 21.14 2.64
C ALA A 28 1.78 22.57 3.19
N SER A 29 1.28 23.57 2.48
CA SER A 29 1.30 24.98 2.87
C SER A 29 -0.02 25.39 3.55
N PRO A 30 -0.08 26.56 4.20
CA PRO A 30 -1.35 27.18 4.55
C PRO A 30 -2.28 27.26 3.34
N PHE A 31 -3.58 27.11 3.58
CA PHE A 31 -4.63 27.12 2.56
C PHE A 31 -5.89 27.80 3.09
N LEU A 32 -6.70 28.32 2.17
CA LEU A 32 -8.02 28.86 2.46
C LEU A 32 -9.10 27.87 2.04
N ILE A 33 -10.08 27.64 2.91
CA ILE A 33 -11.21 26.75 2.66
C ILE A 33 -12.46 27.34 3.32
N ARG A 34 -13.63 27.08 2.73
CA ARG A 34 -14.90 27.49 3.36
C ARG A 34 -15.09 26.74 4.68
N ARG A 35 -15.58 27.46 5.70
CA ARG A 35 -15.74 26.92 7.05
C ARG A 35 -16.67 25.72 7.11
N ASP A 36 -17.79 25.77 6.39
CA ASP A 36 -18.77 24.68 6.31
C ASP A 36 -18.16 23.41 5.70
N LEU A 37 -17.35 23.57 4.65
CA LEU A 37 -16.65 22.46 4.00
C LEU A 37 -15.57 21.89 4.93
N LEU A 38 -14.80 22.75 5.59
CA LEU A 38 -13.81 22.35 6.58
C LEU A 38 -14.45 21.49 7.68
N GLN A 39 -15.60 21.91 8.22
CA GLN A 39 -16.31 21.16 9.26
C GLN A 39 -16.83 19.80 8.79
N ARG A 40 -17.14 19.63 7.50
CA ARG A 40 -17.57 18.34 6.95
C ARG A 40 -16.40 17.40 6.65
N LEU A 41 -15.27 17.96 6.17
CA LEU A 41 -14.10 17.18 5.79
C LEU A 41 -13.21 16.83 6.98
N LEU A 42 -13.04 17.74 7.94
CA LEU A 42 -12.31 17.46 9.17
C LEU A 42 -13.16 16.59 10.09
N GLU A 43 -12.73 15.35 10.26
CA GLU A 43 -13.16 14.51 11.36
C GLU A 43 -12.10 14.56 12.44
N TYR A 44 -12.48 15.03 13.64
CA TYR A 44 -11.59 14.91 14.78
C TYR A 44 -11.46 13.44 15.14
N ARG A 45 -10.22 12.95 15.09
CA ARG A 45 -9.84 11.61 15.52
C ARG A 45 -8.67 11.75 16.47
N SER A 46 -8.82 11.24 17.69
CA SER A 46 -7.75 11.33 18.71
C SER A 46 -6.46 10.65 18.28
N GLU A 47 -6.55 9.72 17.32
CA GLU A 47 -5.44 8.96 16.75
C GLU A 47 -4.64 9.72 15.70
N LEU A 48 -5.16 10.86 15.20
CA LEU A 48 -4.52 11.68 14.17
C LEU A 48 -4.23 13.08 14.73
N SER A 49 -2.97 13.50 14.64
CA SER A 49 -2.55 14.83 15.11
C SER A 49 -1.75 15.59 14.05
N GLY A 50 -1.79 16.91 14.16
CA GLY A 50 -1.02 17.82 13.33
C GLY A 50 -1.27 17.63 11.83
N ALA A 51 -0.18 17.43 11.07
CA ALA A 51 -0.24 17.32 9.62
C ALA A 51 -1.05 16.11 9.12
N LEU A 52 -1.11 15.01 9.88
CA LEU A 52 -1.87 13.82 9.48
C LEU A 52 -3.38 14.05 9.45
N THR A 53 -3.90 14.94 10.30
CA THR A 53 -5.30 15.35 10.27
C THR A 53 -5.65 16.02 8.93
N PHE A 54 -4.72 16.80 8.37
CA PHE A 54 -4.92 17.41 7.06
C PHE A 54 -4.72 16.42 5.91
N VAL A 55 -3.77 15.49 6.03
CA VAL A 55 -3.65 14.38 5.06
C VAL A 55 -4.97 13.61 4.96
N GLU A 56 -5.55 13.24 6.10
CA GLU A 56 -6.86 12.58 6.17
C GLU A 56 -7.95 13.38 5.47
N MET A 57 -8.04 14.69 5.77
CA MET A 57 -9.00 15.60 5.16
C MET A 57 -8.90 15.61 3.63
N PHE A 58 -7.68 15.74 3.09
CA PHE A 58 -7.43 15.74 1.65
C PHE A 58 -7.71 14.37 1.00
N LEU A 59 -7.42 13.27 1.70
CA LEU A 59 -7.77 11.93 1.23
C LEU A 59 -9.29 11.74 1.17
N LYS A 60 -10.01 12.11 2.23
CA LYS A 60 -11.48 12.06 2.27
C LYS A 60 -12.10 12.88 1.14
N GLN A 61 -11.58 14.08 0.87
CA GLN A 61 -12.03 14.91 -0.25
C GLN A 61 -11.91 14.17 -1.60
N LYS A 62 -10.80 13.45 -1.82
CA LYS A 62 -10.54 12.80 -3.11
C LYS A 62 -11.18 11.42 -3.27
N GLN A 63 -11.31 10.66 -2.20
CA GLN A 63 -11.84 9.31 -2.24
C GLN A 63 -13.35 9.26 -2.07
N SER A 64 -13.97 10.27 -1.46
CA SER A 64 -15.41 10.31 -1.27
C SER A 64 -16.14 10.68 -2.57
N PRO A 65 -17.14 9.89 -3.00
CA PRO A 65 -18.04 10.25 -4.10
C PRO A 65 -18.84 11.53 -3.85
N GLU A 66 -18.95 12.00 -2.61
CA GLU A 66 -19.61 13.27 -2.29
C GLU A 66 -18.74 14.48 -2.69
N TYR A 67 -17.42 14.33 -2.64
CA TYR A 67 -16.45 15.43 -2.71
C TYR A 67 -15.51 15.37 -3.92
N TYR A 68 -15.62 14.35 -4.77
CA TYR A 68 -14.69 14.12 -5.89
C TYR A 68 -14.58 15.27 -6.89
N THR A 69 -15.59 16.15 -6.97
CA THR A 69 -15.58 17.34 -7.84
C THR A 69 -14.78 18.50 -7.25
N LEU A 70 -14.49 18.48 -5.94
CA LEU A 70 -13.74 19.53 -5.26
C LEU A 70 -12.28 19.52 -5.69
N GLN A 71 -11.81 20.67 -6.17
CA GLN A 71 -10.44 20.88 -6.58
C GLN A 71 -9.65 21.63 -5.51
N THR A 72 -8.44 21.16 -5.26
CA THR A 72 -7.47 21.84 -4.41
C THR A 72 -6.43 22.47 -5.31
N MET A 73 -6.15 23.75 -5.10
CA MET A 73 -5.24 24.52 -5.96
C MET A 73 -4.21 25.29 -5.15
N SER A 74 -2.99 25.35 -5.69
CA SER A 74 -1.90 26.18 -5.18
C SER A 74 -1.57 27.23 -6.25
N CYS A 75 -1.82 28.50 -5.95
CA CYS A 75 -1.59 29.62 -6.87
C CYS A 75 -0.38 30.42 -6.39
N ILE A 76 0.57 30.67 -7.28
CA ILE A 76 1.83 31.36 -6.94
C ILE A 76 1.58 32.81 -6.49
N ASP A 77 0.54 33.43 -7.01
CA ASP A 77 0.16 34.82 -6.71
C ASP A 77 -0.54 34.98 -5.35
N VAL A 78 -0.87 33.88 -4.66
CA VAL A 78 -1.49 33.89 -3.32
C VAL A 78 -0.46 33.44 -2.30
N LEU A 79 0.16 34.41 -1.63
CA LEU A 79 1.17 34.15 -0.61
C LEU A 79 0.59 34.44 0.78
N PHE A 80 0.85 33.53 1.72
CA PHE A 80 0.51 33.72 3.13
C PHE A 80 1.72 34.28 3.86
N HIS A 81 1.53 35.33 4.64
CA HIS A 81 2.55 35.79 5.58
C HIS A 81 2.69 34.77 6.71
N VAL A 82 3.83 34.08 6.76
CA VAL A 82 4.17 33.16 7.85
C VAL A 82 5.01 33.94 8.85
N ALA A 83 4.39 34.40 9.95
CA ALA A 83 5.10 35.14 10.99
C ALA A 83 5.95 34.19 11.85
N GLY A 84 7.25 34.42 11.93
CA GLY A 84 8.03 34.07 13.13
C GLY A 84 8.63 32.66 13.27
N GLU A 85 8.65 31.82 12.25
CA GLU A 85 9.57 30.67 12.24
C GLU A 85 10.40 30.67 10.95
N SER A 86 11.61 31.19 11.04
CA SER A 86 12.69 30.77 10.15
C SER A 86 13.02 29.31 10.48
N SER A 87 12.21 28.37 9.98
CA SER A 87 12.54 26.95 9.99
C SER A 87 13.79 26.80 9.10
N GLY A 88 14.98 26.90 9.69
CA GLY A 88 16.29 26.80 9.02
C GLY A 88 16.52 25.47 8.31
N ILE A 89 15.57 24.55 8.43
CA ILE A 89 15.45 23.34 7.65
C ILE A 89 14.10 23.46 6.93
N ARG A 90 14.12 23.58 5.60
CA ARG A 90 12.91 23.34 4.79
C ARG A 90 12.56 21.87 4.98
N GLY A 91 11.80 21.57 6.02
CA GLY A 91 11.47 20.21 6.36
C GLY A 91 10.78 19.52 5.18
N GLN A 92 11.00 18.21 5.01
CA GLN A 92 10.30 17.43 3.98
C GLN A 92 8.80 17.23 4.30
N GLY A 93 8.27 17.99 5.27
CA GLY A 93 6.86 18.05 5.65
C GLY A 93 6.39 16.71 6.18
N VAL A 94 5.37 16.15 5.55
CA VAL A 94 4.81 14.85 5.93
C VAL A 94 5.83 13.70 5.89
N ALA A 95 6.91 13.81 5.10
CA ALA A 95 7.95 12.79 5.04
C ALA A 95 8.79 12.67 6.33
N GLU A 96 8.77 13.70 7.17
CA GLU A 96 9.50 13.70 8.45
C GLU A 96 8.72 13.01 9.56
N ILE A 97 7.42 12.79 9.35
CA ILE A 97 6.54 12.14 10.32
C ILE A 97 6.92 10.66 10.42
N PRO A 98 7.38 10.18 11.60
CA PRO A 98 7.80 8.80 11.77
C PRO A 98 6.72 7.78 11.40
N LYS A 99 7.14 6.64 10.85
CA LYS A 99 6.27 5.51 10.41
C LYS A 99 5.14 5.16 11.40
N HIS A 100 5.41 5.13 12.70
CA HIS A 100 4.41 4.70 13.70
C HIS A 100 3.20 5.65 13.78
N PHE A 101 3.35 6.94 13.50
CA PHE A 101 2.22 7.87 13.45
C PHE A 101 1.31 7.64 12.24
N TRP A 102 1.86 7.12 11.14
CA TRP A 102 1.09 6.75 9.95
C TRP A 102 0.22 5.51 10.15
N PHE A 103 0.50 4.70 11.17
CA PHE A 103 -0.14 3.40 11.36
C PHE A 103 -1.67 3.49 11.42
N ASN A 104 -2.21 4.42 12.21
CA ASN A 104 -3.66 4.54 12.37
C ASN A 104 -4.35 5.00 11.08
N LEU A 105 -3.73 5.92 10.33
CA LEU A 105 -4.21 6.35 9.02
C LEU A 105 -4.15 5.19 8.01
N ALA A 106 -3.03 4.46 7.98
CA ALA A 106 -2.83 3.30 7.12
C ALA A 106 -3.87 2.21 7.40
N LYS A 107 -4.12 1.90 8.68
CA LYS A 107 -5.15 0.94 9.09
C LYS A 107 -6.54 1.40 8.69
N HIS A 108 -6.87 2.68 8.89
CA HIS A 108 -8.18 3.22 8.54
C HIS A 108 -8.49 3.08 7.05
N TRP A 109 -7.55 3.44 6.19
CA TRP A 109 -7.71 3.39 4.73
C TRP A 109 -7.34 2.04 4.12
N THR A 110 -7.00 1.04 4.92
CA THR A 110 -6.50 -0.28 4.46
C THR A 110 -5.32 -0.11 3.50
N LEU A 111 -4.25 0.55 3.95
CA LEU A 111 -3.05 0.84 3.17
C LEU A 111 -1.86 0.05 3.71
N ASP A 112 -1.35 -0.91 2.95
CA ASP A 112 -0.17 -1.67 3.36
C ASP A 112 1.16 -0.95 3.03
N ARG A 113 1.08 0.17 2.32
CA ARG A 113 2.25 0.97 1.94
C ARG A 113 1.95 2.48 1.87
N VAL A 114 2.89 3.29 2.33
CA VAL A 114 2.89 4.76 2.20
C VAL A 114 4.22 5.21 1.60
N ILE A 115 4.18 5.89 0.47
CA ILE A 115 5.35 6.45 -0.23
C ILE A 115 5.29 7.97 -0.12
N LEU A 116 6.32 8.57 0.47
CA LEU A 116 6.43 10.01 0.73
C LEU A 116 7.61 10.61 -0.05
N PRO A 117 7.71 11.95 -0.14
CA PRO A 117 8.88 12.61 -0.72
C PRO A 117 10.18 12.15 -0.05
N GLY A 118 11.30 12.23 -0.77
CA GLY A 118 12.62 11.90 -0.21
C GLY A 118 12.92 10.40 -0.09
N GLN A 119 12.32 9.55 -0.92
CA GLN A 119 12.50 8.08 -0.92
C GLN A 119 12.05 7.38 0.36
N VAL A 120 11.15 8.01 1.13
CA VAL A 120 10.57 7.40 2.32
C VAL A 120 9.47 6.42 1.90
N ASP A 121 9.68 5.14 2.21
CA ASP A 121 8.81 4.02 1.83
C ASP A 121 8.43 3.20 3.06
N TYR A 122 7.27 3.52 3.63
CA TYR A 122 6.73 2.80 4.79
C TYR A 122 5.88 1.62 4.32
N LYS A 123 6.19 0.45 4.84
CA LYS A 123 5.53 -0.83 4.53
C LYS A 123 5.09 -1.53 5.80
N TRP A 124 3.91 -2.11 5.79
CA TRP A 124 3.41 -2.96 6.86
C TRP A 124 3.11 -4.35 6.34
N THR A 125 3.16 -5.34 7.23
CA THR A 125 2.68 -6.69 6.94
C THR A 125 1.14 -6.71 7.00
N CYS A 126 0.52 -7.75 6.44
CA CYS A 126 -0.93 -7.88 6.56
C CYS A 126 -1.33 -8.10 8.03
N GLN A 127 -0.49 -8.79 8.82
CA GLN A 127 -0.69 -8.97 10.25
C GLN A 127 -0.67 -7.64 11.02
N ASP A 128 0.25 -6.73 10.72
CA ASP A 128 0.34 -5.42 11.38
C ASP A 128 -0.99 -4.63 11.25
N LEU A 129 -1.61 -4.71 10.07
CA LEU A 129 -2.80 -3.92 9.72
C LEU A 129 -4.12 -4.67 9.86
N ASP A 130 -4.08 -5.92 10.31
CA ASP A 130 -5.25 -6.80 10.38
C ASP A 130 -5.95 -6.98 9.00
N ILE A 131 -5.14 -7.04 7.94
CA ILE A 131 -5.60 -7.28 6.57
C ILE A 131 -5.74 -8.78 6.36
N SER A 132 -6.96 -9.25 6.13
CA SER A 132 -7.21 -10.65 5.78
C SER A 132 -7.15 -10.83 4.26
N CYS A 133 -6.10 -11.51 3.76
CA CYS A 133 -5.95 -11.82 2.33
C CYS A 133 -7.12 -12.65 1.77
N ARG A 134 -7.80 -13.42 2.62
CA ARG A 134 -9.01 -14.18 2.24
C ARG A 134 -10.14 -13.28 1.74
N LYS A 135 -10.25 -12.05 2.23
CA LYS A 135 -11.28 -11.09 1.78
C LYS A 135 -11.14 -10.71 0.30
N TYR A 136 -9.96 -10.89 -0.27
CA TYR A 136 -9.64 -10.53 -1.65
C TYR A 136 -9.55 -11.75 -2.58
N GLN A 137 -10.11 -12.89 -2.17
CA GLN A 137 -10.15 -14.11 -2.99
C GLN A 137 -11.11 -14.03 -4.18
N ASN A 138 -11.94 -12.99 -4.30
CA ASN A 138 -12.85 -12.81 -5.44
C ASN A 138 -12.09 -12.39 -6.71
N ALA A 139 -12.54 -12.87 -7.88
CA ALA A 139 -11.89 -12.57 -9.14
C ALA A 139 -12.05 -11.09 -9.53
N GLY A 140 -11.03 -10.53 -10.19
CA GLY A 140 -11.07 -9.17 -10.74
C GLY A 140 -10.64 -8.05 -9.77
N VAL A 141 -10.13 -8.38 -8.58
CA VAL A 141 -9.65 -7.39 -7.61
C VAL A 141 -8.13 -7.50 -7.45
N ILE A 142 -7.46 -6.35 -7.38
CA ILE A 142 -6.02 -6.27 -7.07
C ILE A 142 -5.82 -6.63 -5.60
N LEU A 143 -4.73 -7.33 -5.28
CA LEU A 143 -4.38 -7.69 -3.92
C LEU A 143 -3.53 -6.61 -3.24
N PRO A 144 -3.63 -6.48 -1.91
CA PRO A 144 -2.64 -5.76 -1.11
C PRO A 144 -1.25 -6.33 -1.37
N ARG A 145 -0.21 -5.48 -1.38
CA ARG A 145 1.17 -5.95 -1.60
C ARG A 145 1.57 -6.94 -0.51
N CYS A 146 1.15 -6.70 0.74
CA CYS A 146 1.44 -7.62 1.84
C CYS A 146 0.93 -9.05 1.58
N CYS A 147 -0.21 -9.24 0.87
CA CYS A 147 -0.72 -10.57 0.53
C CYS A 147 0.13 -11.27 -0.53
N LEU A 148 0.61 -10.52 -1.52
CA LEU A 148 1.53 -11.04 -2.53
C LEU A 148 2.90 -11.40 -1.91
N GLU A 149 3.32 -10.67 -0.86
CA GLU A 149 4.53 -11.00 -0.10
C GLU A 149 4.38 -12.27 0.73
N GLU A 150 3.22 -12.48 1.37
CA GLU A 150 2.91 -13.75 2.05
C GLU A 150 2.91 -14.92 1.05
N LEU A 151 2.25 -14.77 -0.10
CA LEU A 151 2.26 -15.78 -1.17
C LEU A 151 3.69 -16.04 -1.68
N SER A 152 4.49 -14.99 -1.86
CA SER A 152 5.91 -15.12 -2.23
C SER A 152 6.70 -15.92 -1.19
N GLY A 153 6.44 -15.67 0.09
CA GLY A 153 7.00 -16.42 1.21
C GLY A 153 6.64 -17.91 1.12
N CYS A 154 5.36 -18.22 0.87
CA CYS A 154 4.88 -19.59 0.72
C CYS A 154 5.55 -20.31 -0.45
N VAL A 155 5.60 -19.68 -1.63
CA VAL A 155 6.22 -20.28 -2.83
C VAL A 155 7.71 -20.52 -2.61
N LYS A 156 8.45 -19.52 -2.10
CA LYS A 156 9.87 -19.69 -1.78
C LYS A 156 10.09 -20.80 -0.76
N GLY A 157 9.25 -20.85 0.28
CA GLY A 157 9.29 -21.90 1.30
C GLY A 157 9.09 -23.29 0.70
N PHE A 158 8.07 -23.45 -0.15
CA PHE A 158 7.79 -24.71 -0.84
C PHE A 158 8.94 -25.14 -1.77
N LEU A 159 9.44 -24.23 -2.62
CA LEU A 159 10.52 -24.53 -3.56
C LEU A 159 11.81 -24.93 -2.83
N ASN A 160 12.15 -24.25 -1.73
CA ASN A 160 13.30 -24.61 -0.90
C ASN A 160 13.12 -26.00 -0.26
N LEU A 161 11.94 -26.29 0.30
CA LEU A 161 11.65 -27.59 0.89
C LEU A 161 11.71 -28.70 -0.18
N ALA A 162 11.13 -28.49 -1.36
CA ALA A 162 11.23 -29.44 -2.46
C ALA A 162 12.69 -29.70 -2.87
N SER A 163 13.50 -28.64 -2.94
CA SER A 163 14.94 -28.76 -3.22
C SER A 163 15.68 -29.55 -2.14
N GLU A 164 15.34 -29.39 -0.86
CA GLU A 164 15.95 -30.16 0.24
C GLU A 164 15.69 -31.67 0.12
N TYR A 165 14.54 -32.06 -0.43
CA TYR A 165 14.17 -33.46 -0.68
C TYR A 165 14.56 -33.94 -2.09
N ASN A 166 15.30 -33.15 -2.88
CA ASN A 166 15.64 -33.43 -4.28
C ASN A 166 14.42 -33.70 -5.18
N ILE A 167 13.31 -33.01 -4.93
CA ILE A 167 12.09 -33.14 -5.73
C ILE A 167 12.10 -32.07 -6.82
N SER A 168 12.00 -32.51 -8.07
CA SER A 168 11.86 -31.63 -9.23
C SER A 168 10.48 -30.96 -9.21
N VAL A 169 10.49 -29.63 -9.26
CA VAL A 169 9.29 -28.79 -9.26
C VAL A 169 9.43 -27.64 -10.23
N PHE A 170 8.32 -27.15 -10.78
CA PHE A 170 8.30 -25.95 -11.61
C PHE A 170 6.99 -25.17 -11.44
N VAL A 171 7.07 -23.85 -11.57
CA VAL A 171 5.88 -22.98 -11.54
C VAL A 171 5.10 -23.11 -12.84
N PHE A 172 3.76 -23.05 -12.75
CA PHE A 172 2.87 -23.26 -13.89
C PHE A 172 1.79 -22.18 -13.97
N ALA A 173 0.98 -22.21 -15.04
CA ALA A 173 -0.20 -21.38 -15.24
C ALA A 173 -0.01 -19.88 -14.89
N GLY A 174 -0.87 -19.33 -14.01
CA GLY A 174 -0.84 -17.91 -13.63
C GLY A 174 0.48 -17.50 -13.01
N THR A 175 1.02 -18.36 -12.13
CA THR A 175 2.29 -18.14 -11.45
C THR A 175 3.47 -18.03 -12.41
N LEU A 176 3.52 -18.89 -13.45
CA LEU A 176 4.54 -18.80 -14.49
C LEU A 176 4.40 -17.50 -15.31
N VAL A 177 3.18 -17.13 -15.70
CA VAL A 177 2.92 -15.89 -16.44
C VAL A 177 3.33 -14.68 -15.60
N GLY A 178 3.02 -14.66 -14.31
CA GLY A 178 3.43 -13.64 -13.36
C GLY A 178 4.95 -13.54 -13.30
N ALA A 179 5.64 -14.66 -13.08
CA ALA A 179 7.09 -14.70 -12.99
C ALA A 179 7.79 -14.15 -14.24
N VAL A 180 7.28 -14.47 -15.44
CA VAL A 180 7.85 -13.95 -16.70
C VAL A 180 7.52 -12.47 -16.89
N LYS A 181 6.25 -12.06 -16.72
CA LYS A 181 5.82 -10.69 -17.05
C LYS A 181 6.24 -9.63 -16.03
N THR A 182 6.49 -10.04 -14.79
CA THR A 182 6.80 -9.13 -13.68
C THR A 182 8.23 -9.29 -13.17
N TYR A 183 9.12 -9.90 -13.97
CA TYR A 183 10.54 -10.09 -13.65
C TYR A 183 10.76 -10.83 -12.32
N GLY A 184 10.11 -11.98 -12.18
CA GLY A 184 10.19 -12.86 -11.00
C GLY A 184 9.17 -12.56 -9.91
N GLY A 185 8.17 -11.72 -10.18
CA GLY A 185 7.06 -11.42 -9.27
C GLY A 185 5.80 -12.22 -9.55
N PHE A 186 4.69 -11.77 -8.96
CA PHE A 186 3.35 -12.30 -9.18
C PHE A 186 2.49 -11.30 -9.94
N LEU A 187 1.42 -11.80 -10.58
CA LEU A 187 0.39 -10.91 -11.09
C LEU A 187 -0.24 -10.15 -9.90
N PRO A 188 -0.62 -8.86 -10.04
CA PRO A 188 -1.19 -8.08 -8.93
C PRO A 188 -2.50 -8.61 -8.34
N TRP A 189 -3.12 -9.61 -8.97
CA TRP A 189 -4.38 -10.26 -8.59
C TRP A 189 -4.19 -11.78 -8.36
N GLU A 190 -2.95 -12.23 -8.18
CA GLU A 190 -2.60 -13.64 -7.96
C GLU A 190 -2.96 -14.11 -6.55
N ARG A 191 -3.87 -15.07 -6.42
CA ARG A 191 -4.45 -15.49 -5.13
C ARG A 191 -3.84 -16.76 -4.57
N ASP A 192 -3.23 -17.54 -5.44
CA ASP A 192 -2.65 -18.84 -5.20
C ASP A 192 -1.39 -19.01 -6.06
N ALA A 193 -0.69 -20.13 -5.86
CA ALA A 193 0.45 -20.47 -6.67
C ALA A 193 0.30 -21.87 -7.24
N ASP A 194 0.34 -21.94 -8.57
CA ASP A 194 0.31 -23.19 -9.31
C ASP A 194 1.75 -23.70 -9.46
N ILE A 195 2.03 -24.83 -8.82
CA ILE A 195 3.34 -25.49 -8.88
C ILE A 195 3.09 -26.95 -9.25
N VAL A 196 3.84 -27.43 -10.23
CA VAL A 196 3.82 -28.84 -10.66
C VAL A 196 5.05 -29.53 -10.09
N TRP A 197 4.89 -30.79 -9.67
CA TRP A 197 5.93 -31.62 -9.08
C TRP A 197 5.83 -33.05 -9.60
N ASP A 198 6.90 -33.85 -9.37
CA ASP A 198 6.92 -35.27 -9.70
C ASP A 198 5.82 -36.04 -8.94
N PRO A 199 4.88 -36.73 -9.61
CA PRO A 199 3.83 -37.50 -8.94
C PRO A 199 4.38 -38.59 -8.00
N PHE A 200 5.57 -39.14 -8.25
CA PHE A 200 6.18 -40.13 -7.36
C PHE A 200 6.63 -39.52 -6.02
N ALA A 201 6.70 -38.20 -5.91
CA ALA A 201 7.03 -37.49 -4.68
C ALA A 201 5.79 -37.17 -3.80
N TYR A 202 4.59 -37.69 -4.15
CA TYR A 202 3.33 -37.38 -3.47
C TYR A 202 3.41 -37.50 -1.94
N ASP A 203 3.96 -38.61 -1.43
CA ASP A 203 4.07 -38.85 0.01
C ASP A 203 4.99 -37.85 0.72
N HIS A 204 6.06 -37.40 0.03
CA HIS A 204 6.95 -36.37 0.56
C HIS A 204 6.28 -34.99 0.56
N ILE A 205 5.56 -34.67 -0.51
CA ILE A 205 4.86 -33.39 -0.68
C ILE A 205 3.73 -33.26 0.33
N ARG A 206 2.82 -34.24 0.40
CA ARG A 206 1.67 -34.22 1.32
C ARG A 206 2.02 -34.57 2.76
N GLY A 207 3.15 -35.23 2.99
CA GLY A 207 3.65 -35.54 4.33
C GLY A 207 4.59 -34.46 4.87
N PRO A 208 5.91 -34.71 4.89
CA PRO A 208 6.87 -33.85 5.58
C PRO A 208 6.96 -32.42 5.02
N ILE A 209 6.82 -32.21 3.70
CA ILE A 209 6.88 -30.87 3.12
C ILE A 209 5.66 -30.05 3.53
N SER A 210 4.44 -30.59 3.36
CA SER A 210 3.19 -29.94 3.79
C SER A 210 3.24 -29.51 5.27
N LYS A 211 3.67 -30.42 6.14
CA LYS A 211 3.81 -30.14 7.57
C LYS A 211 4.82 -29.02 7.85
N ARG A 212 6.02 -29.10 7.26
CA ARG A 212 7.07 -28.08 7.45
C ARG A 212 6.67 -26.74 6.85
N LEU A 213 5.93 -26.74 5.75
CA LEU A 213 5.41 -25.53 5.11
C LEU A 213 4.44 -24.80 6.06
N LYS A 214 3.52 -25.55 6.67
CA LYS A 214 2.59 -25.02 7.66
C LYS A 214 3.29 -24.52 8.92
N ASP A 215 4.18 -25.33 9.50
CA ASP A 215 4.83 -25.03 10.77
C ASP A 215 5.79 -23.83 10.66
N LYS A 216 6.56 -23.74 9.55
CA LYS A 216 7.61 -22.72 9.39
C LYS A 216 7.14 -21.46 8.66
N PHE A 217 6.25 -21.61 7.67
CA PHE A 217 5.85 -20.51 6.79
C PHE A 217 4.39 -20.12 6.96
N GLN A 218 3.61 -20.84 7.79
CA GLN A 218 2.18 -20.60 8.01
C GLN A 218 1.36 -20.70 6.71
N CYS A 219 1.81 -21.52 5.76
CA CYS A 219 1.16 -21.72 4.48
C CYS A 219 0.56 -23.12 4.39
N ASP A 220 -0.65 -23.21 3.85
CA ASP A 220 -1.32 -24.47 3.58
C ASP A 220 -1.13 -24.86 2.10
N LEU A 221 -0.90 -26.13 1.81
CA LEU A 221 -1.00 -26.65 0.45
C LEU A 221 -2.47 -26.69 0.03
N GLY A 222 -2.73 -26.27 -1.21
CA GLY A 222 -4.05 -26.37 -1.83
C GLY A 222 -4.57 -27.82 -1.93
N PRO A 223 -5.86 -27.98 -2.23
CA PRO A 223 -6.46 -29.29 -2.50
C PRO A 223 -5.77 -30.02 -3.66
#